data_AF-A0A914FCT9-F1
#
_entry.id   AF-A0A914FCT9-F1
#
_cell.length_a   1.000
_cell.length_b   1.000
_cell.length_c   1.000
_cell.angle_alpha   90.00
_cell.angle_beta   90.00
_cell.angle_gamma   90.00
#
_symmetry.space_group_name_H-M   'P 1'
#
loop_
_entity.id
_entity.type
_entity.pdbx_description
1 polymer ?
#
loop_
_entity_poly.entity_id
_entity_poly.type
_entity_poly.pdbx_seq_one_letter_code
_entity_poly.pdbx_strand_id
1 'polypeptide(L)'
;MNTVPLDNTGERLLPSFVSFDEKNVKCGKIVVNRLRNHSKSTIFDSKRIIGRQLGDIEIDSFWPFGLSETKGGKMYLEIEGFDGKRKVTPEDVASELLKHLKKKAEEFQGKKLTKTVITVPAAFSDAQKDATMEAAKLAGWDDIVLLPEPIAAAFAYFNDRPIPNSSTILLFDLGGGTLDVCIFKIQSNKIQIISNTGDSSLGGRNFDTVLISYFKNALFSNNGILLTEIQKYSLMLKCQEFKETLSILADCRQVYYDHH
;
A
#
# COMPACT_ATOMS: atom_id res chain seq x y z
N MET A 1 -9.91 20.05 -14.45
CA MET A 1 -9.14 18.88 -14.90
C MET A 1 -8.52 18.24 -13.68
N ASN A 2 -8.91 17.00 -13.36
CA ASN A 2 -8.26 16.22 -12.32
C ASN A 2 -6.94 15.67 -12.89
N THR A 3 -5.85 16.41 -12.73
CA THR A 3 -4.53 15.96 -13.14
C THR A 3 -3.85 15.28 -11.97
N VAL A 4 -3.59 13.98 -12.10
CA VAL A 4 -2.74 13.21 -11.19
C VAL A 4 -1.29 13.53 -11.55
N PRO A 5 -0.48 14.13 -10.65
CA PRO A 5 0.94 14.34 -10.91
C PRO A 5 1.62 13.00 -11.18
N LEU A 6 2.42 12.93 -12.23
CA LEU A 6 3.23 11.74 -12.53
C LEU A 6 4.44 11.70 -11.60
N ASP A 7 4.89 10.49 -11.28
CA ASP A 7 6.17 10.31 -10.61
C ASP A 7 7.35 10.61 -11.58
N ASN A 8 8.59 10.56 -11.06
CA ASN A 8 9.79 10.83 -11.88
C ASN A 8 10.01 9.82 -13.01
N THR A 9 9.30 8.69 -12.99
CA THR A 9 9.35 7.64 -14.01
C THR A 9 8.20 7.75 -15.02
N GLY A 10 7.31 8.74 -14.86
CA GLY A 10 6.14 8.94 -15.71
C GLY A 10 4.92 8.09 -15.29
N GLU A 11 5.02 7.39 -14.16
CA GLU A 11 3.95 6.53 -13.66
C GLU A 11 2.95 7.32 -12.82
N ARG A 12 1.68 6.88 -12.84
CA ARG A 12 0.61 7.48 -12.02
C ARG A 12 0.61 6.98 -10.58
N LEU A 13 1.25 5.85 -10.33
CA LEU A 13 1.31 5.19 -9.03
C LEU A 13 2.75 5.13 -8.53
N LEU A 14 2.95 5.55 -7.29
CA LEU A 14 4.23 5.42 -6.59
C LEU A 14 4.21 4.13 -5.76
N PRO A 15 5.10 3.16 -6.02
CA PRO A 15 5.25 2.01 -5.13
C PRO A 15 5.56 2.45 -3.69
N SER A 16 4.88 1.89 -2.70
CA SER A 16 5.10 2.21 -1.27
C SER A 16 6.34 1.51 -0.71
N PHE A 17 7.49 1.78 -1.34
CA PHE A 17 8.81 1.31 -0.96
C PHE A 17 9.66 2.51 -0.52
N VAL A 18 10.32 2.41 0.63
CA VAL A 18 11.16 3.46 1.21
C VAL A 18 12.53 2.89 1.55
N SER A 19 13.61 3.55 1.16
CA SER A 19 14.97 3.15 1.49
C SER A 19 15.71 4.22 2.28
N PHE A 20 16.38 3.78 3.34
CA PHE A 20 17.21 4.59 4.24
C PHE A 20 18.71 4.31 4.05
N ASP A 21 19.13 3.78 2.89
CA ASP A 21 20.53 3.46 2.56
C ASP A 21 21.42 4.68 2.38
N GLU A 22 20.83 5.86 2.23
CA GLU A 22 21.53 7.12 1.97
C GLU A 22 21.08 8.21 2.95
N LYS A 23 21.85 9.31 3.02
CA LYS A 23 21.47 10.49 3.84
C LYS A 23 20.07 11.01 3.48
N ASN A 24 19.74 10.99 2.19
CA ASN A 24 18.42 11.37 1.70
C ASN A 24 17.61 10.10 1.48
N VAL A 25 16.45 10.02 2.14
CA VAL A 25 15.53 8.89 1.99
C VAL A 25 14.98 8.84 0.56
N LYS A 26 14.97 7.63 -0.02
CA LYS A 26 14.43 7.38 -1.36
C LYS A 26 13.10 6.66 -1.27
N CYS A 27 12.18 6.97 -2.18
CA CYS A 27 10.85 6.37 -2.24
C CYS A 27 10.53 5.89 -3.68
N GLY A 28 9.65 4.90 -3.81
CA GLY A 28 9.05 4.53 -5.09
C GLY A 28 9.88 3.58 -5.95
N LYS A 29 9.71 3.70 -7.27
CA LYS A 29 10.27 2.75 -8.26
C LYS A 29 11.79 2.63 -8.18
N ILE A 30 12.50 3.71 -7.86
CA ILE A 30 13.96 3.67 -7.69
C ILE A 30 14.39 2.71 -6.56
N VAL A 31 13.58 2.60 -5.50
CA VAL A 31 13.83 1.68 -4.39
C VAL A 31 13.54 0.25 -4.83
N VAL A 32 12.42 0.02 -5.52
CA VAL A 32 12.06 -1.30 -6.08
C VAL A 32 13.19 -1.85 -6.95
N ASN A 33 13.74 -1.03 -7.85
CA ASN A 33 14.83 -1.44 -8.76
C ASN A 33 16.14 -1.79 -8.03
N ARG A 34 16.32 -1.27 -6.81
CA ARG A 34 17.51 -1.45 -5.98
C ARG A 34 17.34 -2.48 -4.86
N LEU A 35 16.14 -3.01 -4.67
CA LEU A 35 15.77 -3.90 -3.56
C LEU A 35 16.76 -5.07 -3.38
N ARG A 36 17.27 -5.63 -4.48
CA ARG A 36 18.22 -6.75 -4.47
C ARG A 36 19.51 -6.47 -3.69
N ASN A 37 20.01 -5.24 -3.76
CA ASN A 37 21.28 -4.84 -3.18
C ASN A 37 21.12 -4.01 -1.90
N HIS A 38 19.91 -3.53 -1.63
CA HIS A 38 19.60 -2.60 -0.54
C HIS A 38 18.40 -3.09 0.29
N SER A 39 18.17 -4.41 0.36
CA SER A 39 16.99 -4.96 1.03
C SER A 39 16.94 -4.56 2.51
N LYS A 40 18.07 -4.69 3.22
CA LYS A 40 18.15 -4.42 4.67
C LYS A 40 17.90 -2.98 5.08
N SER A 41 17.99 -2.03 4.14
CA SER A 41 17.69 -0.61 4.35
C SER A 41 16.29 -0.22 3.84
N THR A 42 15.57 -1.17 3.22
CA THR A 42 14.32 -0.94 2.50
C THR A 42 13.13 -1.43 3.31
N ILE A 43 12.09 -0.62 3.36
CA ILE A 43 10.82 -0.94 4.00
C ILE A 43 9.70 -0.86 2.96
N PHE A 44 8.82 -1.84 2.99
CA PHE A 44 7.55 -1.91 2.25
C PHE A 44 6.49 -2.52 3.17
N ASP A 45 5.22 -2.51 2.74
CA ASP A 45 4.08 -2.98 3.53
C ASP A 45 3.88 -2.28 4.88
N SER A 46 4.47 -1.11 5.10
CA SER A 46 4.35 -0.38 6.38
C SER A 46 2.90 -0.05 6.76
N LYS A 47 1.98 0.08 5.79
CA LYS A 47 0.52 0.26 6.02
C LYS A 47 -0.10 -0.95 6.74
N ARG A 48 0.48 -2.15 6.64
CA ARG A 48 0.05 -3.34 7.40
C ARG A 48 0.47 -3.28 8.87
N ILE A 49 1.42 -2.42 9.22
CA ILE A 49 2.04 -2.33 10.55
C ILE A 49 1.58 -1.08 11.30
N ILE A 50 1.34 0.02 10.59
CA ILE A 50 0.97 1.31 11.18
C ILE A 50 -0.24 1.20 12.13
N GLY A 51 -0.10 1.74 13.34
CA GLY A 51 -1.15 1.74 14.37
C GLY A 51 -1.55 0.37 14.94
N ARG A 52 -0.77 -0.70 14.69
CA ARG A 52 -1.00 -2.04 15.26
C ARG A 52 0.01 -2.37 16.36
N GLN A 53 -0.33 -3.32 17.22
CA GLN A 53 0.59 -3.95 18.16
C GLN A 53 1.26 -5.17 17.53
N LEU A 54 2.43 -5.60 18.04
CA LEU A 54 3.19 -6.72 17.47
C LEU A 54 2.38 -8.02 17.46
N GLY A 55 1.53 -8.23 18.47
CA GLY A 55 0.67 -9.42 18.57
C GLY A 55 -0.41 -9.52 17.48
N ASP A 56 -0.76 -8.40 16.85
CA ASP A 56 -1.81 -8.33 15.81
C ASP A 56 -1.23 -8.36 14.38
N ILE A 57 0.08 -8.55 14.25
CA ILE A 57 0.80 -8.51 12.98
C ILE A 57 1.21 -9.92 12.57
N GLU A 58 0.71 -10.36 11.42
CA GLU A 58 1.26 -11.53 10.72
C GLU A 58 2.59 -11.15 10.07
N ILE A 59 3.69 -11.75 10.56
CA ILE A 59 5.04 -11.45 10.08
C ILE A 59 5.27 -12.10 8.71
N ASP A 60 5.49 -11.27 7.68
CA ASP A 60 5.89 -11.77 6.36
C ASP A 60 7.39 -12.11 6.35
N SER A 61 7.72 -13.35 6.00
CA SER A 61 9.10 -13.83 5.82
C SER A 61 9.91 -13.07 4.77
N PHE A 62 9.26 -12.27 3.92
CA PHE A 62 9.91 -11.41 2.93
C PHE A 62 10.26 -10.03 3.47
N TRP A 63 9.84 -9.64 4.67
CA TRP A 63 10.24 -8.37 5.25
C TRP A 63 11.75 -8.37 5.57
N PRO A 64 12.54 -7.47 4.97
CA PRO A 64 13.99 -7.44 5.18
C PRO A 64 14.41 -6.73 6.48
N PHE A 65 13.44 -6.46 7.36
CA PHE A 65 13.58 -5.65 8.56
C PHE A 65 13.00 -6.37 9.77
N GLY A 66 13.57 -6.08 10.94
CA GLY A 66 13.05 -6.58 12.21
C GLY A 66 11.87 -5.76 12.70
N LEU A 67 11.07 -6.35 13.59
CA LEU A 67 10.03 -5.65 14.35
C LEU A 67 10.38 -5.68 15.83
N SER A 68 10.25 -4.54 16.51
CA SER A 68 10.27 -4.49 17.97
C SER A 68 9.20 -3.56 18.51
N GLU A 69 8.67 -3.90 19.68
CA GLU A 69 7.67 -3.11 20.39
C GLU A 69 8.24 -2.67 21.74
N THR A 70 8.01 -1.41 22.10
CA THR A 70 8.36 -0.91 23.43
C THR A 70 7.32 -1.33 24.46
N LYS A 71 7.65 -1.23 25.75
CA LYS A 71 6.67 -1.44 26.85
C LYS A 71 5.44 -0.52 26.76
N GLY A 72 5.54 0.61 26.05
CA GLY A 72 4.44 1.56 25.84
C GLY A 72 3.64 1.32 24.56
N GLY A 73 3.83 0.20 23.87
CA GLY A 73 3.08 -0.13 22.65
C GLY A 73 3.62 0.50 21.35
N LYS A 74 4.70 1.29 21.44
CA LYS A 74 5.29 1.92 20.24
C LYS A 74 6.08 0.90 19.43
N MET A 75 5.71 0.77 18.15
CA MET A 75 6.34 -0.13 17.17
C MET A 75 7.56 0.50 16.49
N TYR A 76 8.58 -0.32 16.27
CA TYR A 76 9.80 0.02 15.54
C TYR A 76 10.10 -1.03 14.47
N LEU A 77 10.53 -0.52 13.32
CA LEU A 77 11.10 -1.25 12.20
C LEU A 77 12.62 -1.13 12.30
N GLU A 78 13.31 -2.27 12.43
CA GLU A 78 14.77 -2.33 12.61
C GLU A 78 15.45 -2.61 11.26
N ILE A 79 16.26 -1.66 10.80
CA ILE A 79 16.92 -1.67 9.49
C ILE A 79 18.43 -1.42 9.60
N GLU A 80 19.17 -1.74 8.54
CA GLU A 80 20.54 -1.25 8.31
C GLU A 80 20.47 0.01 7.43
N GLY A 81 20.47 1.19 8.04
CA GLY A 81 20.47 2.48 7.36
C GLY A 81 21.87 2.95 6.93
N PHE A 82 21.95 4.17 6.38
CA PHE A 82 23.18 4.80 5.87
C PHE A 82 24.33 4.80 6.88
N ASP A 83 24.03 4.99 8.17
CA ASP A 83 24.99 5.11 9.28
C ASP A 83 25.00 3.88 10.22
N GLY A 84 24.43 2.76 9.78
CA GLY A 84 24.39 1.51 10.52
C GLY A 84 22.99 1.12 10.99
N LYS A 85 22.89 0.42 12.12
CA LYS A 85 21.59 -0.04 12.64
C LYS A 85 20.72 1.14 13.03
N ARG A 86 19.50 1.16 12.53
CA ARG A 86 18.53 2.24 12.75
C ARG A 86 17.17 1.65 13.12
N LYS A 87 16.45 2.36 13.98
CA LYS A 87 15.03 2.11 14.26
C LYS A 87 14.22 3.26 13.67
N VAL A 88 13.19 2.93 12.90
CA VAL A 88 12.21 3.89 12.38
C VAL A 88 10.82 3.39 12.73
N THR A 89 9.84 4.27 12.82
CA THR A 89 8.45 3.86 13.06
C THR A 89 7.69 3.68 11.74
N PRO A 90 6.55 2.96 11.73
CA PRO A 90 5.68 2.93 10.56
C PRO A 90 5.23 4.34 10.11
N GLU A 91 5.03 5.26 11.06
CA GLU A 91 4.69 6.66 10.82
C GLU A 91 5.84 7.42 10.15
N ASP A 92 7.09 7.17 10.54
CA ASP A 92 8.27 7.74 9.84
C ASP A 92 8.28 7.31 8.37
N VAL A 93 8.02 6.04 8.09
CA VAL A 93 7.99 5.49 6.73
C VAL A 93 6.84 6.10 5.91
N ALA A 94 5.65 6.17 6.49
CA ALA A 94 4.50 6.82 5.85
C ALA A 94 4.74 8.32 5.62
N SER A 95 5.42 8.99 6.56
CA SER A 95 5.80 10.40 6.44
C SER A 95 6.75 10.63 5.27
N GLU A 96 7.77 9.79 5.08
CA GLU A 96 8.70 9.92 3.95
C GLU A 96 7.99 9.74 2.59
N LEU A 97 7.04 8.80 2.51
CA LEU A 97 6.18 8.67 1.32
C LEU A 97 5.33 9.94 1.09
N LEU A 98 4.69 10.46 2.15
CA LEU A 98 3.86 11.67 2.07
C LEU A 98 4.68 12.92 1.73
N LYS A 99 5.91 13.06 2.23
CA LYS A 99 6.85 14.12 1.84
C LYS A 99 7.20 14.03 0.36
N HIS A 100 7.47 12.81 -0.14
CA HIS A 100 7.76 12.60 -1.54
C HIS A 100 6.58 13.02 -2.44
N LEU A 101 5.37 12.58 -2.09
CA LEU A 101 4.13 12.93 -2.81
C LEU A 101 3.84 14.44 -2.73
N LYS A 102 4.02 15.05 -1.54
CA LYS A 102 3.86 16.50 -1.34
C LYS A 102 4.80 17.28 -2.24
N LYS A 103 6.10 16.96 -2.22
CA LYS A 103 7.10 17.60 -3.07
C LYS A 103 6.73 17.54 -4.55
N LYS A 104 6.29 16.37 -5.03
CA LYS A 104 5.83 16.19 -6.42
C LYS A 104 4.61 17.05 -6.75
N ALA A 105 3.63 17.09 -5.86
CA ALA A 105 2.44 17.91 -6.03
C ALA A 105 2.77 19.42 -6.01
N GLU A 106 3.68 19.86 -5.14
CA GLU A 106 4.15 21.25 -5.07
C GLU A 106 4.93 21.67 -6.33
N GLU A 107 5.84 20.81 -6.81
CA GLU A 107 6.56 21.00 -8.07
C GLU A 107 5.59 21.13 -9.26
N PHE A 108 4.57 20.27 -9.31
CA PHE A 108 3.55 20.30 -10.35
C PHE A 108 2.65 21.55 -10.29
N GLN A 109 2.29 22.00 -9.09
CA GLN A 109 1.42 23.16 -8.88
C GLN A 109 2.17 24.50 -8.88
N GLY A 110 3.50 24.48 -8.76
CA GLY A 110 4.34 25.68 -8.67
C GLY A 110 4.16 26.48 -7.37
N LYS A 111 3.61 25.88 -6.32
CA LYS A 111 3.36 26.54 -5.02
C LYS A 111 3.41 25.56 -3.87
N LYS A 112 3.65 26.08 -2.66
CA LYS A 112 3.56 25.31 -1.41
C LYS A 112 2.12 24.86 -1.15
N LEU A 113 1.96 23.62 -0.72
CA LEU A 113 0.66 23.04 -0.35
C LEU A 113 0.62 22.85 1.17
N THR A 114 -0.47 23.29 1.80
CA THR A 114 -0.64 23.22 3.27
C THR A 114 -1.77 22.29 3.69
N LYS A 115 -2.70 21.98 2.78
CA LYS A 115 -3.89 21.17 3.06
C LYS A 115 -3.87 19.88 2.26
N THR A 116 -4.34 18.79 2.87
CA THR A 116 -4.42 17.49 2.20
C THR A 116 -5.64 16.70 2.66
N VAL A 117 -6.16 15.87 1.75
CA VAL A 117 -7.11 14.81 2.06
C VAL A 117 -6.37 13.49 1.82
N ILE A 118 -6.29 12.65 2.85
CA ILE A 118 -5.61 11.36 2.79
C ILE A 118 -6.66 10.26 2.93
N THR A 119 -6.65 9.31 2.00
CA THR A 119 -7.57 8.18 2.06
C THR A 119 -7.08 7.11 3.02
N VAL A 120 -8.00 6.51 3.77
CA VAL A 120 -7.73 5.37 4.67
C VAL A 120 -8.77 4.27 4.48
N PRO A 121 -8.42 2.99 4.67
CA PRO A 121 -9.40 1.90 4.64
C PRO A 121 -10.53 2.16 5.63
N ALA A 122 -11.76 1.78 5.29
CA ALA A 122 -12.89 2.05 6.16
C ALA A 122 -12.84 1.20 7.44
N ALA A 123 -12.16 0.07 7.39
CA ALA A 123 -11.92 -0.81 8.55
C ALA A 123 -10.77 -0.35 9.47
N PHE A 124 -10.07 0.75 9.16
CA PHE A 124 -9.00 1.24 10.04
C PHE A 124 -9.51 1.59 11.43
N SER A 125 -8.81 1.12 12.46
CA SER A 125 -9.04 1.50 13.85
C SER A 125 -8.66 2.97 14.08
N ASP A 126 -9.10 3.52 15.21
CA ASP A 126 -8.76 4.90 15.56
C ASP A 126 -7.25 5.07 15.77
N ALA A 127 -6.56 4.07 16.33
CA ALA A 127 -5.10 4.07 16.43
C ALA A 127 -4.40 4.14 15.07
N GLN A 128 -4.92 3.45 14.05
CA GLN A 128 -4.36 3.49 12.69
C GLN A 128 -4.64 4.84 12.00
N LYS A 129 -5.81 5.43 12.24
CA LYS A 129 -6.14 6.79 11.76
C LYS A 129 -5.22 7.83 12.41
N ASP A 130 -5.02 7.74 13.72
CA ASP A 130 -4.16 8.66 14.47
C ASP A 130 -2.70 8.55 14.02
N ALA A 131 -2.19 7.33 13.82
CA ALA A 131 -0.85 7.12 13.29
C ALA A 131 -0.69 7.67 11.85
N THR A 132 -1.71 7.52 11.01
CA THR A 132 -1.72 8.12 9.66
C THR A 132 -1.73 9.66 9.72
N MET A 133 -2.49 10.23 10.66
CA MET A 133 -2.53 11.67 10.92
C MET A 133 -1.19 12.19 11.42
N GLU A 134 -0.52 11.46 12.30
CA GLU A 134 0.84 11.77 12.77
C GLU A 134 1.84 11.76 11.62
N ALA A 135 1.83 10.72 10.78
CA ALA A 135 2.68 10.65 9.59
C ALA A 135 2.47 11.85 8.65
N ALA A 136 1.23 12.29 8.46
CA ALA A 136 0.90 13.46 7.65
C ALA A 136 1.43 14.78 8.26
N LYS A 137 1.33 14.94 9.58
CA LYS A 137 1.92 16.08 10.29
C LYS A 137 3.44 16.09 10.16
N LEU A 138 4.10 14.93 10.33
CA LEU A 138 5.54 14.77 10.14
C LEU A 138 5.97 15.09 8.69
N ALA A 139 5.08 14.89 7.72
CA ALA A 139 5.30 15.29 6.33
C ALA A 139 5.08 16.79 6.06
N GLY A 140 4.72 17.56 7.09
CA GLY A 140 4.56 19.02 7.03
C GLY A 140 3.23 19.48 6.48
N TRP A 141 2.17 18.67 6.58
CA TRP A 141 0.79 19.09 6.30
C TRP A 141 0.17 19.78 7.52
N ASP A 142 -0.51 20.91 7.29
CA ASP A 142 -1.09 21.73 8.36
C ASP A 142 -2.57 21.34 8.60
N ASP A 143 -3.36 21.29 7.53
CA ASP A 143 -4.77 20.89 7.56
C ASP A 143 -4.94 19.52 6.90
N ILE A 144 -5.31 18.50 7.68
CA ILE A 144 -5.41 17.12 7.22
C ILE A 144 -6.83 16.62 7.45
N VAL A 145 -7.43 16.06 6.40
CA VAL A 145 -8.70 15.34 6.49
C VAL A 145 -8.47 13.89 6.09
N LEU A 146 -8.85 12.96 6.97
CA LEU A 146 -8.91 11.55 6.59
C LEU A 146 -10.25 11.27 5.91
N LEU A 147 -10.20 10.63 4.75
CA LEU A 147 -11.38 10.24 3.99
C LEU A 147 -11.41 8.72 3.86
N PRO A 148 -12.49 8.03 4.26
CA PRO A 148 -12.61 6.61 3.97
C PRO A 148 -12.50 6.33 2.47
N GLU A 149 -11.62 5.41 2.08
CA GLU A 149 -11.41 4.93 0.71
C GLU A 149 -12.73 4.64 -0.04
N PRO A 150 -13.73 3.93 0.52
CA PRO A 150 -15.00 3.70 -0.19
C PRO A 150 -15.76 4.99 -0.52
N ILE A 151 -15.68 6.01 0.34
CA ILE A 151 -16.34 7.31 0.10
C ILE A 151 -15.58 8.08 -0.99
N ALA A 152 -14.24 8.03 -0.97
CA ALA A 152 -13.41 8.65 -1.99
C ALA A 152 -13.68 8.08 -3.39
N ALA A 153 -13.75 6.75 -3.49
CA ALA A 153 -14.08 6.04 -4.71
C ALA A 153 -15.52 6.32 -5.19
N ALA A 154 -16.48 6.40 -4.27
CA ALA A 154 -17.85 6.82 -4.56
C ALA A 154 -17.88 8.22 -5.19
N PHE A 155 -17.19 9.21 -4.58
CA PHE A 155 -17.09 10.56 -5.15
C PHE A 155 -16.45 10.57 -6.54
N ALA A 156 -15.37 9.81 -6.73
CA ALA A 156 -14.71 9.71 -8.04
C ALA A 156 -15.65 9.13 -9.11
N TYR A 157 -16.41 8.08 -8.76
CA TYR A 157 -17.38 7.49 -9.68
C TYR A 157 -18.52 8.46 -10.02
N PHE A 158 -19.07 9.19 -9.04
CA PHE A 158 -20.21 10.10 -9.27
C PHE A 158 -19.82 11.37 -10.02
N ASN A 159 -18.56 11.79 -9.91
CA ASN A 159 -18.08 12.99 -10.60
C ASN A 159 -18.27 12.89 -12.12
N ASP A 160 -18.06 11.69 -12.68
CA ASP A 160 -18.12 11.47 -14.13
C ASP A 160 -19.37 10.70 -14.57
N ARG A 161 -20.14 10.15 -13.62
CA ARG A 161 -21.31 9.31 -13.90
C ARG A 161 -22.49 9.69 -12.98
N PRO A 162 -23.50 10.41 -13.48
CA PRO A 162 -24.68 10.71 -12.68
C PRO A 162 -25.37 9.40 -12.29
N ILE A 163 -25.48 9.16 -10.99
CA ILE A 163 -26.22 8.02 -10.45
C ILE A 163 -27.61 8.48 -10.03
N PRO A 164 -28.68 7.71 -10.33
CA PRO A 164 -30.01 8.02 -9.86
C PRO A 164 -30.07 8.20 -8.34
N ASN A 165 -30.78 9.23 -7.89
CA ASN A 165 -31.14 9.36 -6.49
C ASN A 165 -31.95 8.14 -6.05
N SER A 166 -31.65 7.60 -4.86
CA SER A 166 -32.17 6.34 -4.30
C SER A 166 -31.49 5.05 -4.78
N SER A 167 -30.24 5.14 -5.29
CA SER A 167 -29.45 3.96 -5.65
C SER A 167 -28.82 3.28 -4.43
N THR A 168 -28.72 1.96 -4.48
CA THR A 168 -27.89 1.16 -3.55
C THR A 168 -26.66 0.68 -4.32
N ILE A 169 -25.47 0.92 -3.77
CA ILE A 169 -24.19 0.63 -4.44
C ILE A 169 -23.37 -0.26 -3.53
N LEU A 170 -22.80 -1.31 -4.13
CA LEU A 170 -21.73 -2.11 -3.55
C LEU A 170 -20.41 -1.57 -4.11
N LEU A 171 -19.51 -1.22 -3.21
CA LEU A 171 -18.12 -0.98 -3.51
C LEU A 171 -17.30 -2.19 -3.06
N PHE A 172 -16.43 -2.63 -3.97
CA PHE A 172 -15.49 -3.72 -3.77
C PHE A 172 -14.09 -3.16 -4.08
N ASP A 173 -13.26 -3.02 -3.07
CA ASP A 173 -11.88 -2.55 -3.19
C ASP A 173 -10.92 -3.64 -2.73
N LEU A 174 -10.31 -4.33 -3.69
CA LEU A 174 -9.27 -5.33 -3.45
C LEU A 174 -7.92 -4.72 -3.83
N GLY A 175 -7.27 -4.11 -2.84
CA GLY A 175 -5.99 -3.46 -3.00
C GLY A 175 -4.81 -4.44 -2.94
N GLY A 176 -3.60 -3.88 -2.88
CA GLY A 176 -2.38 -4.69 -2.71
C GLY A 176 -2.31 -5.42 -1.36
N GLY A 177 -2.95 -4.86 -0.32
CA GLY A 177 -2.82 -5.36 1.03
C GLY A 177 -4.12 -5.54 1.83
N THR A 178 -5.24 -4.96 1.38
CA THR A 178 -6.53 -5.02 2.07
C THR A 178 -7.66 -5.28 1.08
N LEU A 179 -8.73 -5.91 1.59
CA LEU A 179 -10.02 -6.01 0.93
C LEU A 179 -11.03 -5.21 1.75
N ASP A 180 -11.67 -4.23 1.13
CA ASP A 180 -12.75 -3.44 1.73
C ASP A 180 -14.02 -3.61 0.88
N VAL A 181 -15.13 -3.99 1.52
CA VAL A 181 -16.44 -4.18 0.88
C VAL A 181 -17.46 -3.33 1.62
N CYS A 182 -17.99 -2.33 0.93
CA CYS A 182 -18.90 -1.35 1.51
C CYS A 182 -20.20 -1.28 0.70
N ILE A 183 -21.34 -1.36 1.37
CA ILE A 183 -22.64 -1.07 0.79
C ILE A 183 -23.07 0.30 1.27
N PHE A 184 -23.40 1.19 0.34
CA PHE A 184 -23.95 2.50 0.67
C PHE A 184 -25.17 2.84 -0.20
N LYS A 185 -26.04 3.68 0.34
CA LYS A 185 -27.20 4.25 -0.36
C LYS A 185 -26.96 5.71 -0.66
N ILE A 186 -27.39 6.13 -1.85
CA ILE A 186 -27.49 7.54 -2.20
C ILE A 186 -28.95 7.95 -2.05
N GLN A 187 -29.27 8.82 -1.10
CA GLN A 187 -30.61 9.35 -0.92
C GLN A 187 -30.54 10.87 -0.75
N SER A 188 -31.34 11.60 -1.53
CA SER A 188 -31.38 13.06 -1.48
C SER A 188 -29.99 13.71 -1.57
N ASN A 189 -29.17 13.23 -2.50
CA ASN A 189 -27.76 13.63 -2.70
C ASN A 189 -26.84 13.39 -1.47
N LYS A 190 -27.24 12.54 -0.51
CA LYS A 190 -26.40 12.13 0.63
C LYS A 190 -25.98 10.67 0.46
N ILE A 191 -24.73 10.38 0.78
CA ILE A 191 -24.19 9.01 0.86
C ILE A 191 -24.37 8.52 2.30
N GLN A 192 -25.07 7.41 2.47
CA GLN A 192 -25.22 6.72 3.74
C GLN A 192 -24.60 5.33 3.64
N ILE A 193 -23.57 5.06 4.45
CA ILE A 193 -23.01 3.71 4.59
C ILE A 193 -24.05 2.84 5.32
N ILE A 194 -24.43 1.72 4.70
CA ILE A 194 -25.39 0.75 5.24
C ILE A 194 -24.64 -0.39 5.94
N SER A 195 -23.58 -0.88 5.32
CA SER A 195 -22.74 -1.93 5.86
C SER A 195 -21.32 -1.77 5.33
N ASN A 196 -20.34 -2.13 6.15
CA ASN A 196 -18.95 -2.19 5.78
C ASN A 196 -18.32 -3.44 6.39
N THR A 197 -17.59 -4.20 5.59
CA THR A 197 -16.83 -5.37 6.02
C THR A 197 -15.57 -5.48 5.16
N GLY A 198 -14.66 -6.38 5.49
CA GLY A 198 -13.44 -6.55 4.73
C GLY A 198 -12.48 -7.51 5.40
N ASP A 199 -11.28 -7.58 4.83
CA ASP A 199 -10.15 -8.30 5.38
C ASP A 199 -8.88 -7.44 5.25
N SER A 200 -8.36 -7.00 6.40
CA SER A 200 -7.17 -6.14 6.48
C SER A 200 -5.85 -6.86 6.17
N SER A 201 -5.90 -8.18 5.93
CA SER A 201 -4.76 -9.05 5.65
C SER A 201 -4.78 -9.64 4.23
N LEU A 202 -5.89 -9.51 3.50
CA LEU A 202 -6.11 -10.03 2.15
C LEU A 202 -5.88 -8.95 1.08
N GLY A 203 -5.11 -9.25 0.04
CA GLY A 203 -4.92 -8.37 -1.11
C GLY A 203 -4.04 -9.00 -2.18
N GLY A 204 -3.62 -8.16 -3.14
CA GLY A 204 -2.68 -8.50 -4.22
C GLY A 204 -1.44 -9.27 -3.75
N ARG A 205 -0.94 -8.98 -2.55
CA ARG A 205 0.22 -9.63 -1.94
C ARG A 205 0.00 -11.12 -1.65
N ASN A 206 -1.21 -11.51 -1.25
CA ASN A 206 -1.49 -12.93 -0.97
C ASN A 206 -1.43 -13.76 -2.25
N PHE A 207 -1.88 -13.22 -3.38
CA PHE A 207 -1.72 -13.85 -4.69
C PHE A 207 -0.23 -13.98 -5.08
N ASP A 208 0.58 -12.94 -4.80
CA ASP A 208 2.03 -13.01 -5.02
C ASP A 208 2.65 -14.14 -4.19
N THR A 209 2.27 -14.25 -2.91
CA THR A 209 2.75 -15.31 -2.01
C THR A 209 2.41 -16.72 -2.52
N VAL A 210 1.22 -16.92 -3.10
CA VAL A 210 0.83 -18.20 -3.71
C VAL A 210 1.73 -18.53 -4.91
N LEU A 211 1.95 -17.57 -5.81
CA LEU A 211 2.84 -17.75 -6.96
C LEU A 211 4.29 -18.01 -6.53
N ILE A 212 4.79 -17.24 -5.57
CA ILE A 212 6.14 -17.41 -5.02
C ILE A 212 6.31 -18.81 -4.43
N SER A 213 5.33 -19.29 -3.66
CA SER A 213 5.35 -20.63 -3.06
C SER A 213 5.36 -21.71 -4.13
N TYR A 214 4.52 -21.57 -5.16
CA TYR A 214 4.48 -22.47 -6.31
C TYR A 214 5.85 -22.56 -7.01
N PHE A 215 6.44 -21.43 -7.39
CA PHE A 215 7.74 -21.42 -8.10
C PHE A 215 8.90 -21.88 -7.21
N LYS A 216 8.91 -21.54 -5.92
CA LYS A 216 9.91 -22.06 -4.97
C LYS A 216 9.86 -23.58 -4.89
N ASN A 217 8.66 -24.14 -4.77
CA ASN A 217 8.46 -25.59 -4.67
C ASN A 217 8.85 -26.30 -5.98
N ALA A 218 8.52 -25.72 -7.14
CA ALA A 218 8.91 -26.26 -8.43
C ALA A 218 10.43 -26.26 -8.62
N LEU A 219 11.11 -25.16 -8.29
CA LEU A 219 12.58 -25.06 -8.38
C LEU A 219 13.30 -26.04 -7.45
N PHE A 220 12.76 -26.22 -6.23
CA PHE A 220 13.32 -27.17 -5.29
C PHE A 220 13.07 -28.62 -5.75
N SER A 221 11.84 -28.97 -6.10
CA SER A 221 11.45 -30.35 -6.42
C SER A 221 12.05 -30.85 -7.74
N ASN A 222 12.13 -29.99 -8.75
CA ASN A 222 12.60 -30.38 -10.08
C ASN A 222 14.12 -30.25 -10.25
N ASN A 223 14.74 -29.30 -9.53
CA ASN A 223 16.13 -28.92 -9.77
C ASN A 223 17.00 -28.89 -8.50
N GLY A 224 16.44 -29.14 -7.31
CA GLY A 224 17.16 -29.04 -6.04
C GLY A 224 17.62 -27.64 -5.67
N ILE A 225 17.07 -26.59 -6.30
CA ILE A 225 17.55 -25.21 -6.14
C ILE A 225 16.95 -24.58 -4.88
N LEU A 226 17.80 -24.21 -3.93
CA LEU A 226 17.46 -23.36 -2.78
C LEU A 226 17.80 -21.89 -3.09
N LEU A 227 16.82 -21.00 -2.94
CA LEU A 227 17.00 -19.58 -3.25
C LEU A 227 17.79 -18.85 -2.17
N THR A 228 18.78 -18.07 -2.60
CA THR A 228 19.42 -17.04 -1.75
C THR A 228 18.45 -15.89 -1.46
N GLU A 229 18.75 -15.06 -0.45
CA GLU A 229 17.95 -13.87 -0.14
C GLU A 229 17.74 -12.94 -1.35
N ILE A 230 18.80 -12.68 -2.12
CA ILE A 230 18.73 -11.84 -3.32
C ILE A 230 17.79 -12.46 -4.38
N GLN A 231 17.84 -13.79 -4.52
CA GLN A 231 16.98 -14.52 -5.45
C GLN A 231 15.52 -14.54 -4.96
N LYS A 232 15.25 -14.55 -3.65
CA LYS A 232 13.90 -14.43 -3.09
C LYS A 232 13.25 -13.10 -3.48
N TYR A 233 13.93 -11.97 -3.33
CA TYR A 233 13.40 -10.66 -3.77
C TYR A 233 13.23 -10.59 -5.28
N SER A 234 14.14 -11.21 -6.04
CA SER A 234 14.03 -11.29 -7.50
C SER A 234 12.78 -12.08 -7.93
N LEU A 235 12.52 -13.20 -7.27
CA LEU A 235 11.33 -14.01 -7.51
C LEU A 235 10.06 -13.25 -7.11
N MET A 236 10.07 -12.57 -5.96
CA MET A 236 8.94 -11.77 -5.48
C MET A 236 8.50 -10.72 -6.51
N LEU A 237 9.44 -9.90 -7.00
CA LEU A 237 9.16 -8.88 -8.02
C LEU A 237 8.66 -9.48 -9.33
N LYS A 238 9.25 -10.60 -9.77
CA LYS A 238 8.81 -11.32 -10.97
C LYS A 238 7.42 -11.93 -10.83
N CYS A 239 7.07 -12.45 -9.66
CA CYS A 239 5.75 -13.01 -9.41
C CYS A 239 4.67 -11.93 -9.44
N GLN A 240 4.96 -10.74 -8.90
CA GLN A 240 4.07 -9.60 -8.99
C GLN A 240 3.85 -9.19 -10.45
N GLU A 241 4.92 -9.00 -11.22
CA GLU A 241 4.85 -8.65 -12.65
C GLU A 241 4.10 -9.73 -13.44
N PHE A 242 4.35 -11.01 -13.13
CA PHE A 242 3.67 -12.14 -13.76
C PHE A 242 2.16 -12.14 -13.45
N LYS A 243 1.76 -11.94 -12.18
CA LYS A 243 0.35 -11.80 -11.78
C LYS A 243 -0.34 -10.67 -12.53
N GLU A 244 0.30 -9.50 -12.61
CA GLU A 244 -0.24 -8.34 -13.33
C GLU A 244 -0.38 -8.64 -14.84
N THR A 245 0.58 -9.37 -15.41
CA THR A 245 0.54 -9.82 -16.81
C THR A 245 -0.57 -10.84 -17.06
N LEU A 246 -0.82 -11.77 -16.15
CA LEU A 246 -1.90 -12.76 -16.28
C LEU A 246 -3.29 -12.10 -16.37
N SER A 247 -3.48 -10.94 -15.74
CA SER A 247 -4.74 -10.19 -15.79
C SER A 247 -5.06 -9.62 -17.19
N ILE A 248 -4.07 -9.48 -18.06
CA ILE A 248 -4.25 -8.90 -19.41
C ILE A 248 -4.25 -9.93 -20.54
N LEU A 249 -3.68 -11.12 -20.32
CA LEU A 249 -3.58 -12.18 -21.32
C LEU A 249 -4.96 -12.77 -21.67
N ALA A 250 -5.24 -12.92 -22.96
CA ALA A 250 -6.54 -13.35 -23.48
C ALA A 250 -6.94 -14.76 -23.00
N ASP A 251 -5.98 -15.71 -22.95
CA ASP A 251 -6.21 -17.08 -22.49
C ASP A 251 -6.57 -17.20 -21.00
N CYS A 252 -6.33 -16.15 -20.21
CA CYS A 252 -6.72 -16.09 -18.79
C CYS A 252 -8.07 -15.38 -18.57
N ARG A 253 -8.67 -14.75 -19.59
CA ARG A 253 -9.97 -14.07 -19.48
C ARG A 253 -11.16 -15.04 -19.48
N GLN A 254 -10.92 -16.33 -19.73
CA GLN A 254 -11.95 -17.35 -19.92
C GLN A 254 -12.09 -18.33 -18.74
N VAL A 255 -11.72 -17.91 -17.52
CA VAL A 255 -12.10 -18.63 -16.30
C VAL A 255 -13.30 -17.93 -15.65
N TYR A 256 -14.37 -17.77 -16.42
CA TYR A 256 -15.72 -17.56 -15.89
C TYR A 256 -16.61 -18.54 -16.65
N TYR A 257 -16.76 -19.74 -16.08
CA TYR A 257 -17.84 -20.63 -16.46
C TYR A 257 -19.03 -20.34 -15.56
N ASP A 258 -20.09 -19.96 -16.25
CA ASP A 258 -21.49 -19.93 -15.86
C ASP A 258 -21.84 -21.07 -14.88
N HIS A 259 -22.35 -20.72 -13.71
CA HIS A 259 -23.14 -21.64 -12.89
C HIS A 259 -24.35 -20.88 -12.35
N HIS A 260 -25.46 -21.06 -13.08
CA HIS A 260 -26.87 -21.10 -12.67
C HIS A 260 -27.31 -20.33 -11.43
#